data_AF-A0A952D4D3-F1
#
_entry.id   AF-A0A952D4D3-F1
#
_cell.length_a   1.000
_cell.length_b   1.000
_cell.length_c   1.000
_cell.angle_alpha   90.00
_cell.angle_beta   90.00
_cell.angle_gamma   90.00
#
_symmetry.space_group_name_H-M   'P 1'
#
loop_
_entity.id
_entity.type
_entity.pdbx_description
1 polymer ?
#
loop_
_entity_poly.entity_id
_entity_poly.type
_entity_poly.pdbx_seq_one_letter_code
_entity_poly.pdbx_strand_id
1 'polypeptide(L)'
;MAVLGNGTVVAWGSNSRGQLGDGTTSDRNVPAPVPGLDNVVAVAGGMFHSLALRADGTVWAWGANESGQLGDGTTQDRTTPVRVSSLAGVVQIATKTW
;
A
#
# COMPACT_ATOMS: atom_id res chain seq x y z
N MET A 1 -3.71 -5.11 7.56
CA MET A 1 -4.02 -3.73 7.12
C MET A 1 -5.53 -3.57 7.04
N ALA A 2 -6.03 -2.37 7.35
CA ALA A 2 -7.44 -2.01 7.24
C ALA A 2 -7.58 -0.54 6.79
N VAL A 3 -8.74 -0.22 6.22
CA VAL A 3 -9.19 1.16 6.00
C VAL A 3 -10.32 1.46 7.00
N LEU A 4 -10.21 2.60 7.70
CA LEU A 4 -11.20 3.06 8.67
C LEU A 4 -12.31 3.86 7.97
N GLY A 5 -13.45 4.07 8.65
CA GLY A 5 -14.60 4.77 8.07
C GLY A 5 -14.35 6.21 7.62
N ASN A 6 -13.26 6.83 8.06
CA ASN A 6 -12.80 8.16 7.64
C ASN A 6 -11.75 8.11 6.49
N GLY A 7 -11.50 6.94 5.90
CA GLY A 7 -10.52 6.75 4.84
C GLY A 7 -9.06 6.66 5.30
N THR A 8 -8.78 6.65 6.61
CA THR A 8 -7.42 6.41 7.15
C THR A 8 -7.03 4.94 6.97
N VAL A 9 -5.81 4.69 6.52
CA VAL A 9 -5.24 3.34 6.43
C VAL A 9 -4.36 3.05 7.63
N VAL A 10 -4.54 1.86 8.22
CA VAL A 10 -3.69 1.35 9.30
C VAL A 10 -3.16 -0.04 8.97
N ALA A 11 -1.91 -0.31 9.31
CA ALA A 11 -1.24 -1.58 9.06
C ALA A 11 -0.52 -2.10 10.32
N TRP A 12 -0.43 -3.42 10.42
CA TRP A 12 0.25 -4.14 11.51
C TRP A 12 0.75 -5.48 10.97
N GLY A 13 1.66 -6.12 11.70
CA GLY A 13 2.32 -7.38 11.34
C GLY A 13 3.76 -7.18 10.88
N SER A 14 4.21 -8.06 9.98
CA SER A 14 5.56 -8.04 9.43
C SER A 14 5.81 -6.84 8.52
N ASN A 15 7.00 -6.25 8.60
CA ASN A 15 7.39 -5.06 7.87
C ASN A 15 8.81 -5.12 7.26
N SER A 16 9.39 -6.31 7.09
CA SER A 16 10.78 -6.46 6.62
C SER A 16 11.07 -5.82 5.25
N ARG A 17 10.03 -5.57 4.45
CA ARG A 17 10.09 -4.93 3.13
C ARG A 17 9.38 -3.57 3.07
N GLY A 18 8.98 -3.03 4.22
CA GLY A 18 8.22 -1.79 4.27
C GLY A 18 6.74 -1.95 3.89
N GLN A 19 6.21 -3.18 3.86
CA GLN A 19 4.83 -3.47 3.43
C GLN A 19 3.75 -2.87 4.35
N LEU A 20 4.12 -2.36 5.53
CA LEU A 20 3.22 -1.58 6.38
C LEU A 20 3.09 -0.12 5.91
N GLY A 21 4.06 0.42 5.16
CA GLY A 21 3.96 1.75 4.56
C GLY A 21 4.16 2.92 5.53
N ASP A 22 4.62 2.65 6.75
CA ASP A 22 4.78 3.64 7.83
C ASP A 22 6.13 4.38 7.82
N GLY A 23 6.88 4.26 6.73
CA GLY A 23 8.23 4.84 6.58
C GLY A 23 9.34 4.02 7.22
N THR A 24 9.03 2.86 7.81
CA THR A 24 9.99 2.00 8.51
C THR A 24 10.04 0.59 7.89
N THR A 25 10.97 -0.23 8.39
CA THR A 25 11.01 -1.68 8.15
C THR A 25 10.83 -2.48 9.44
N SER A 26 10.29 -1.84 10.48
CA SER A 26 10.08 -2.48 11.79
C SER A 26 8.67 -3.05 11.89
N ASP A 27 8.58 -4.29 12.37
CA ASP A 27 7.31 -4.96 12.62
C ASP A 27 6.45 -4.16 13.61
N ARG A 28 5.13 -4.23 13.43
CA ARG A 28 4.16 -3.54 14.30
C ARG A 28 3.18 -4.54 14.88
N ASN A 29 3.22 -4.73 16.20
CA ASN A 29 2.28 -5.60 16.90
C ASN A 29 0.93 -4.91 17.21
N VAL A 30 0.80 -3.63 16.85
CA VAL A 30 -0.43 -2.84 16.97
C VAL A 30 -0.63 -2.05 15.66
N PRO A 31 -1.88 -1.67 15.31
CA PRO A 31 -2.13 -0.85 14.13
C PRO A 31 -1.34 0.46 14.16
N ALA A 32 -0.54 0.69 13.12
CA ALA A 32 0.17 1.93 12.86
C ALA A 32 -0.45 2.64 11.63
N PRO A 33 -0.55 3.98 11.65
CA PRO A 33 -1.07 4.73 10.51
C PRO A 33 -0.12 4.64 9.31
N VAL A 34 -0.70 4.56 8.12
CA VAL A 34 0.03 4.68 6.85
C VAL A 34 -0.07 6.13 6.40
N PRO A 35 1.02 6.92 6.49
CA PRO A 35 0.99 8.34 6.14
C PRO A 35 0.85 8.58 4.64
N GLY A 36 0.43 9.79 4.26
CA GLY A 36 0.38 10.22 2.85
C GLY A 36 -0.80 9.65 2.06
N LEU A 37 -1.79 9.05 2.73
CA LEU A 37 -3.04 8.58 2.13
C LEU A 37 -4.23 9.32 2.71
N ASP A 38 -5.16 9.68 1.83
CA ASP A 38 -6.45 10.28 2.15
C ASP A 38 -7.54 9.67 1.25
N ASN A 39 -8.79 9.68 1.74
CA ASN A 39 -9.96 9.22 0.99
C ASN A 39 -9.83 7.80 0.42
N VAL A 40 -9.16 6.89 1.15
CA VAL A 40 -9.02 5.49 0.74
C VAL A 40 -10.35 4.77 0.92
N VAL A 41 -10.73 3.97 -0.08
CA VAL A 41 -11.99 3.19 -0.10
C VAL A 41 -11.76 1.69 -0.11
N ALA A 42 -10.57 1.24 -0.51
CA ALA A 42 -10.19 -0.18 -0.45
C ALA A 42 -8.69 -0.34 -0.26
N VAL A 43 -8.31 -1.47 0.33
CA VAL A 43 -6.91 -1.89 0.52
C VAL A 43 -6.75 -3.36 0.16
N ALA A 44 -5.58 -3.75 -0.33
CA ALA A 44 -5.23 -5.14 -0.60
C ALA A 44 -3.78 -5.42 -0.18
N GLY A 45 -3.52 -6.59 0.40
CA GLY A 45 -2.19 -7.02 0.85
C GLY A 45 -1.67 -8.18 -0.01
N GLY A 46 -0.51 -8.00 -0.63
CA GLY A 46 0.27 -9.07 -1.23
C GLY A 46 1.20 -9.71 -0.21
N MET A 47 2.14 -10.56 -0.68
CA MET A 47 3.10 -11.22 0.21
C MET A 47 4.02 -10.21 0.93
N PHE A 48 4.57 -9.25 0.17
CA PHE A 48 5.49 -8.22 0.69
C PHE A 48 5.20 -6.82 0.14
N HIS A 49 4.06 -6.62 -0.52
CA HIS A 49 3.62 -5.31 -1.00
C HIS A 49 2.16 -5.09 -0.64
N SER A 50 1.72 -3.84 -0.71
CA SER A 50 0.39 -3.40 -0.33
C SER A 50 -0.14 -2.43 -1.37
N LEU A 51 -1.46 -2.42 -1.55
CA LEU A 51 -2.18 -1.53 -2.45
C LEU A 51 -3.27 -0.78 -1.68
N ALA A 52 -3.51 0.48 -2.05
CA ALA A 52 -4.67 1.27 -1.64
C ALA A 52 -5.35 1.91 -2.86
N LEU A 53 -6.68 1.85 -2.88
CA LEU A 53 -7.52 2.54 -3.85
C LEU A 53 -8.15 3.75 -3.18
N ARG A 54 -7.96 4.93 -3.76
CA ARG A 54 -8.63 6.17 -3.35
C ARG A 54 -9.97 6.33 -4.07
N ALA A 55 -10.87 7.09 -3.47
CA ALA A 55 -12.19 7.41 -4.03
C ALA A 55 -12.14 8.12 -5.40
N ASP A 56 -11.03 8.81 -5.69
CA ASP A 56 -10.78 9.46 -6.99
C ASP A 56 -10.35 8.47 -8.11
N GLY A 57 -10.29 7.17 -7.80
CA GLY A 57 -9.88 6.13 -8.73
C GLY A 57 -8.36 6.02 -8.93
N THR A 58 -7.55 6.68 -8.11
CA THR A 58 -6.09 6.49 -8.09
C THR A 58 -5.68 5.32 -7.22
N VAL A 59 -4.63 4.61 -7.64
CA VAL A 59 -4.04 3.50 -6.89
C VAL A 59 -2.67 3.89 -6.37
N TRP A 60 -2.40 3.48 -5.14
CA TRP A 60 -1.13 3.66 -4.44
C TRP A 60 -0.60 2.30 -4.03
N ALA A 61 0.72 2.14 -4.09
CA ALA A 61 1.41 0.91 -3.77
C ALA A 61 2.63 1.18 -2.87
N TRP A 62 2.99 0.22 -2.04
CA TRP A 62 4.24 0.25 -1.24
C TRP A 62 4.67 -1.16 -0.85
N GLY A 63 5.87 -1.27 -0.27
CA GLY A 63 6.53 -2.51 0.09
C GLY A 63 7.58 -2.95 -0.92
N ALA A 64 7.76 -4.26 -1.05
CA ALA A 64 8.69 -4.90 -1.98
C ALA A 64 8.38 -4.52 -3.43
N ASN A 65 9.43 -4.31 -4.23
CA ASN A 65 9.31 -3.90 -5.62
C ASN A 65 10.34 -4.52 -6.57
N GLU A 66 11.09 -5.55 -6.17
CA GLU A 66 12.18 -6.07 -7.00
C GLU A 66 11.68 -6.66 -8.33
N SER A 67 10.41 -7.05 -8.40
CA SER A 67 9.72 -7.50 -9.62
C SER A 67 8.83 -6.43 -10.25
N GLY A 68 8.90 -5.16 -9.84
CA GLY A 68 8.05 -4.08 -10.35
C GLY A 68 6.62 -4.11 -9.81
N GLN A 69 6.41 -4.71 -8.64
CA GLN A 69 5.09 -4.91 -7.99
C GLN A 69 4.34 -3.59 -7.78
N LEU A 70 5.06 -2.48 -7.61
CA LEU A 70 4.47 -1.18 -7.29
C LEU A 70 4.03 -0.38 -8.53
N GLY A 71 4.49 -0.76 -9.73
CA GLY A 71 4.13 -0.06 -10.97
C GLY A 71 4.49 1.43 -10.98
N ASP A 72 5.49 1.85 -10.21
CA ASP A 72 5.97 3.24 -10.13
C ASP A 72 7.07 3.56 -11.16
N GLY A 73 7.35 2.62 -12.08
CA GLY A 73 8.42 2.73 -13.07
C GLY A 73 9.80 2.37 -12.52
N THR A 74 9.89 1.86 -11.29
CA THR A 74 11.14 1.42 -10.65
C THR A 74 11.05 -0.03 -10.19
N THR A 75 12.18 -0.56 -9.72
CA THR A 75 12.27 -1.84 -9.02
C THR A 75 12.76 -1.69 -7.58
N GLN A 76 12.62 -0.48 -7.01
CA GLN A 76 13.09 -0.16 -5.66
C GLN A 76 11.94 -0.27 -4.66
N ASP A 77 12.18 -0.98 -3.55
CA ASP A 77 11.25 -1.07 -2.43
C ASP A 77 10.85 0.32 -1.93
N ARG A 78 9.60 0.48 -1.51
CA ARG A 78 9.06 1.74 -0.97
C ARG A 78 8.49 1.51 0.42
N THR A 79 9.05 2.19 1.42
CA THR A 79 8.52 2.13 2.80
C THR A 79 7.36 3.09 3.04
N THR A 80 7.00 3.91 2.05
CA THR A 80 5.83 4.79 2.06
C THR A 80 5.03 4.62 0.76
N PRO A 81 3.73 4.93 0.77
CA PRO A 81 2.90 4.88 -0.44
C PRO A 81 3.46 5.72 -1.58
N VAL A 82 3.57 5.10 -2.76
CA VAL A 82 3.83 5.76 -4.03
C VAL A 82 2.64 5.55 -4.96
N ARG A 83 2.32 6.54 -5.79
CA ARG A 83 1.24 6.42 -6.77
C ARG A 83 1.67 5.47 -7.89
N VAL A 84 0.78 4.56 -8.28
CA VAL A 84 0.99 3.71 -9.46
C VAL A 84 0.88 4.58 -10.72
N SER A 85 1.89 4.51 -11.58
CA SER A 85 1.97 5.36 -12.77
C SER A 85 0.87 5.05 -13.78
N SER A 86 0.34 6.11 -14.42
CA SER A 86 -0.59 6.02 -15.56
C SER A 86 -1.92 5.28 -15.32
N LEU A 87 -2.32 5.04 -14.07
CA LEU A 87 -3.64 4.52 -13.71
C LEU A 87 -4.60 5.64 -13.26
N ALA A 88 -5.82 5.59 -13.78
CA ALA A 88 -6.95 6.43 -13.40
C ALA A 88 -8.27 5.68 -13.55
N GLY A 89 -9.29 6.07 -12.78
CA GLY A 89 -10.64 5.47 -12.87
C GLY A 89 -10.70 4.01 -12.42
N VAL A 90 -9.77 3.57 -11.56
CA VAL A 90 -9.78 2.21 -11.03
C VAL A 90 -10.96 2.04 -10.08
N VAL A 91 -11.70 0.94 -10.24
CA VAL A 91 -12.89 0.62 -9.42
C VAL A 91 -12.62 -0.48 -8.39
N GLN A 92 -11.56 -1.28 -8.60
CA GLN A 92 -11.22 -2.40 -7.74
C GLN A 92 -9.72 -2.71 -7.81
N ILE A 93 -9.17 -3.17 -6.69
CA ILE A 93 -7.80 -3.66 -6.57
C ILE A 93 -7.79 -5.10 -6.03
N ALA A 94 -6.78 -5.86 -6.44
CA ALA A 94 -6.50 -7.19 -5.92
C ALA A 94 -4.99 -7.45 -5.99
N THR A 95 -4.49 -8.28 -5.10
CA THR A 95 -3.12 -8.78 -5.10
C THR A 95 -3.16 -10.28 -5.32
N LYS A 96 -2.15 -10.83 -6.02
CA LYS A 96 -1.98 -12.27 -6.06
C LYS A 96 -1.32 -12.71 -4.75
N THR A 97 -1.90 -13.69 -4.07
CA THR A 97 -1.28 -14.23 -2.85
C THR A 97 -0.38 -15.43 -3.13
N TRP A 98 -0.61 -16.27 -4.14
CA TRP A 98 0.32 -17.31 -4.65
C TRP A 98 -0.05 -17.67 -6.09
#